data_AF-A0A966CAX9-F1
#
_entry.id   AF-A0A966CAX9-F1
#
_cell.length_a   1.000
_cell.length_b   1.000
_cell.length_c   1.000
_cell.angle_alpha   90.00
_cell.angle_beta   90.00
_cell.angle_gamma   90.00
#
_symmetry.space_group_name_H-M   'P 1'
#
loop_
_entity.id
_entity.type
_entity.pdbx_description
1 polymer ?
#
loop_
_entity_poly.entity_id
_entity_poly.type
_entity_poly.pdbx_seq_one_letter_code
_entity_poly.pdbx_strand_id
1 'polypeptide(L)'
;MNIGIIASIILGILFFIMTILFIFRIILTWYPNVNLTQFPYKLAYIPTEPFLLFTRKLIPPLGGIDITPIVWLGIFTLLREILLGQQGLLTLAIRHNTL
;
A
#
# COMPACT_ATOMS: atom_id res chain seq x y z
N MET A 1 -14.45 -16.63 16.79
CA MET A 1 -13.78 -16.51 15.47
C MET A 1 -12.29 -16.73 15.67
N ASN A 2 -11.63 -17.54 14.85
CA ASN A 2 -10.19 -17.81 14.98
C ASN A 2 -9.41 -16.49 14.87
N ILE A 3 -8.48 -16.24 15.79
CA ILE A 3 -7.63 -15.03 15.80
C ILE A 3 -6.91 -14.85 14.47
N GLY A 4 -6.47 -15.94 13.82
CA GLY A 4 -5.85 -15.89 12.50
C GLY A 4 -6.78 -15.34 11.42
N ILE A 5 -8.06 -15.69 11.47
CA ILE A 5 -9.06 -15.17 10.52
C ILE A 5 -9.25 -13.65 10.73
N ILE A 6 -9.38 -13.20 11.97
CA ILE A 6 -9.50 -11.77 12.29
C ILE A 6 -8.28 -11.00 11.76
N ALA A 7 -7.08 -11.51 12.04
CA ALA A 7 -5.83 -10.90 11.58
C ALA A 7 -5.77 -10.83 10.04
N SER A 8 -6.17 -11.89 9.33
CA SER A 8 -6.19 -11.91 7.87
C SER A 8 -7.15 -10.88 7.27
N ILE A 9 -8.32 -10.68 7.88
CA ILE A 9 -9.31 -9.69 7.42
C ILE A 9 -8.77 -8.27 7.61
N ILE A 10 -8.24 -7.96 8.79
CA ILE A 10 -7.68 -6.64 9.10
C ILE A 10 -6.52 -6.31 8.16
N LEU A 11 -5.59 -7.26 7.98
CA LEU A 11 -4.46 -7.09 7.06
C LEU A 11 -4.94 -6.93 5.61
N GLY A 12 -5.95 -7.69 5.19
CA GLY A 12 -6.53 -7.59 3.86
C GLY A 12 -7.11 -6.20 3.58
N ILE A 13 -7.87 -5.65 4.52
CA ILE A 13 -8.42 -4.29 4.44
C ILE A 13 -7.30 -3.26 4.41
N LEU A 14 -6.29 -3.41 5.28
CA LEU A 14 -5.14 -2.49 5.32
C LEU A 14 -4.39 -2.46 3.99
N PHE A 15 -4.03 -3.62 3.44
CA PHE A 15 -3.35 -3.70 2.15
C PHE A 15 -4.20 -3.13 1.02
N PHE A 16 -5.50 -3.39 1.02
CA PHE A 16 -6.41 -2.82 0.03
C PHE A 16 -6.46 -1.30 0.09
N ILE A 17 -6.65 -0.72 1.28
CA ILE A 17 -6.66 0.73 1.49
C ILE A 17 -5.34 1.33 1.01
N MET A 18 -4.19 0.79 1.44
CA MET A 18 -2.89 1.31 1.04
C MET A 18 -2.65 1.20 -0.47
N THR A 19 -3.09 0.12 -1.11
CA THR A 19 -3.03 -0.04 -2.58
C THR A 19 -3.78 1.09 -3.28
N ILE A 20 -5.02 1.36 -2.86
CA ILE A 20 -5.83 2.45 -3.42
C ILE A 20 -5.17 3.81 -3.18
N LEU A 21 -4.63 4.06 -1.98
CA LEU A 21 -3.96 5.31 -1.66
C LEU A 21 -2.70 5.50 -2.52
N PHE A 22 -1.90 4.46 -2.78
CA PHE A 22 -0.76 4.55 -3.69
C PHE A 22 -1.19 4.81 -5.13
N ILE A 23 -2.28 4.19 -5.62
CA ILE A 23 -2.84 4.51 -6.94
C ILE A 23 -3.20 6.00 -7.03
N PHE A 24 -3.90 6.54 -6.02
CA PHE A 24 -4.18 7.98 -5.98
C PHE A 24 -2.90 8.82 -5.92
N ARG A 25 -1.90 8.41 -5.14
CA ARG A 25 -0.60 9.11 -5.12
C ARG A 25 0.05 9.15 -6.49
N ILE A 26 0.06 8.06 -7.25
CA ILE A 26 0.59 8.04 -8.63
C ILE A 26 -0.08 9.13 -9.47
N ILE A 27 -1.42 9.16 -9.47
CA ILE A 27 -2.17 10.16 -10.24
C ILE A 27 -1.83 11.58 -9.76
N LEU A 28 -1.75 11.81 -8.45
CA LEU A 28 -1.44 13.13 -7.89
C LEU A 28 -0.04 13.62 -8.23
N THR A 29 0.93 12.73 -8.48
CA THR A 29 2.28 13.14 -8.90
C THR A 29 2.31 13.78 -10.29
N TRP A 30 1.29 13.57 -11.11
CA TRP A 30 1.16 14.20 -12.43
C TRP A 30 0.64 15.64 -12.35
N TYR A 31 0.14 16.08 -11.18
CA TYR A 31 -0.42 17.41 -10.96
C TYR A 31 0.42 18.21 -9.95
N PRO A 32 1.55 18.81 -10.39
CA PRO A 32 2.51 19.46 -9.48
C PRO A 32 1.94 20.71 -8.77
N ASN A 33 0.88 21.31 -9.31
CA ASN A 33 0.27 22.52 -8.76
C ASN A 33 -0.77 22.24 -7.65
N VAL A 34 -1.06 20.98 -7.34
CA VAL A 34 -2.02 20.61 -6.30
C VAL A 34 -1.35 20.63 -4.94
N ASN A 35 -1.93 21.36 -3.99
CA ASN A 35 -1.49 21.30 -2.60
C ASN A 35 -1.92 19.95 -1.98
N LEU A 36 -0.96 19.06 -1.72
CA LEU A 36 -1.23 17.72 -1.19
C LEU A 36 -1.69 17.71 0.28
N THR A 37 -1.50 18.81 0.99
CA THR A 37 -1.86 18.92 2.42
C THR A 37 -3.30 19.38 2.65
N GLN A 38 -4.03 19.75 1.59
CA GLN A 38 -5.43 20.15 1.68
C GLN A 38 -6.37 18.95 1.43
N PHE A 39 -7.59 19.02 1.98
CA PHE A 39 -8.62 18.02 1.70
C PHE A 39 -9.10 18.16 0.24
N PRO A 40 -9.35 17.05 -0.50
CA PRO A 40 -9.30 15.65 -0.08
C PRO A 40 -7.93 14.96 -0.22
N TYR A 41 -6.96 15.58 -0.90
CA TYR A 41 -5.66 14.99 -1.23
C TYR A 41 -4.85 14.55 -0.01
N LYS A 42 -5.04 15.26 1.11
CA LYS A 42 -4.45 14.94 2.42
C LYS A 42 -4.71 13.48 2.85
N LEU A 43 -5.85 12.90 2.46
CA LEU A 43 -6.20 11.51 2.76
C LEU A 43 -5.24 10.51 2.12
N ALA A 44 -4.79 10.77 0.88
CA ALA A 44 -3.78 9.96 0.23
C ALA A 44 -2.37 10.35 0.70
N TYR A 45 -2.13 11.64 0.95
CA TYR A 45 -0.81 12.16 1.30
C TYR A 45 -0.29 11.59 2.62
N ILE A 46 -1.00 11.81 3.72
CA ILE A 46 -0.54 11.45 5.08
C ILE A 46 -0.13 9.98 5.23
N PRO A 47 -0.97 8.99 4.89
CA PRO A 47 -0.64 7.59 5.15
C PRO A 47 0.50 7.06 4.27
N THR A 48 0.70 7.64 3.09
CA THR A 48 1.72 7.16 2.13
C THR A 48 3.06 7.88 2.29
N GLU A 49 3.06 9.14 2.73
CA GLU A 49 4.27 9.98 2.75
C GLU A 49 5.46 9.42 3.55
N PRO A 50 5.29 8.76 4.72
CA PRO A 50 6.41 8.16 5.45
C PRO A 50 7.18 7.13 4.61
N PHE A 51 6.47 6.35 3.80
CA PHE A 51 7.05 5.36 2.89
C PHE A 51 7.79 6.04 1.73
N LEU A 52 7.16 7.06 1.13
CA LEU A 52 7.69 7.76 -0.02
C LEU A 52 8.93 8.60 0.33
N LEU A 53 8.92 9.31 1.46
CA LEU A 53 10.08 10.10 1.93
C LEU A 53 11.31 9.23 2.12
N PHE A 54 11.15 8.00 2.62
CA PHE A 54 12.25 7.07 2.76
C PHE A 54 12.79 6.63 1.39
N THR A 55 11.91 6.20 0.48
CA THR A 55 12.34 5.72 -0.84
C THR A 55 12.83 6.81 -1.77
N ARG A 56 12.36 8.06 -1.65
CA ARG A 56 12.83 9.20 -2.45
C ARG A 56 14.31 9.52 -2.23
N LYS A 57 14.88 9.14 -1.08
CA LYS A 57 16.32 9.25 -0.83
C LYS A 57 17.15 8.31 -1.70
N LEU A 58 16.54 7.20 -2.15
CA LEU A 58 17.20 6.19 -2.99
C LEU A 58 16.81 6.33 -4.47
N ILE A 59 15.55 6.68 -4.73
CA ILE A 59 14.98 6.79 -6.07
C ILE A 59 14.49 8.23 -6.24
N PRO A 60 15.29 9.12 -6.86
CA PRO A 60 14.89 10.51 -7.06
C PRO A 60 13.72 10.59 -8.06
N PRO A 61 12.92 11.67 -8.02
CA PRO A 61 11.88 11.91 -9.02
C PRO A 61 12.46 11.94 -10.44
N LEU A 62 11.73 11.34 -11.39
CA LEU A 62 12.13 11.30 -12.80
C LEU A 62 11.28 12.32 -13.57
N GLY A 63 11.93 13.30 -14.20
CA GLY A 63 11.22 14.33 -14.97
C GLY A 63 10.23 15.16 -14.14
N GLY A 64 10.50 15.33 -12.84
CA GLY A 64 9.60 16.03 -11.91
C GLY A 64 8.41 15.20 -11.41
N ILE A 65 8.25 13.97 -11.89
CA ILE A 65 7.22 13.03 -11.44
C ILE A 65 7.84 12.08 -10.41
N ASP A 66 7.21 11.97 -9.25
CA ASP A 66 7.63 11.04 -8.21
C ASP A 66 7.17 9.61 -8.56
N ILE A 67 8.12 8.74 -8.89
CA ILE A 67 7.87 7.34 -9.24
C ILE A 67 7.81 6.41 -8.03
N THR A 68 8.18 6.89 -6.84
CA THR A 68 8.22 6.05 -5.63
C THR A 68 6.88 5.44 -5.23
N PRO A 69 5.70 6.07 -5.47
CA PRO A 69 4.41 5.44 -5.23
C PRO A 69 4.18 4.17 -6.05
N ILE A 70 4.73 4.09 -7.26
CA ILE A 70 4.61 2.90 -8.13
C ILE A 70 5.35 1.71 -7.51
N VAL A 71 6.55 1.97 -6.98
CA VAL A 71 7.36 0.95 -6.30
C VAL A 71 6.60 0.40 -5.10
N TRP A 72 6.04 1.28 -4.27
CA TRP A 72 5.25 0.86 -3.12
C TRP A 72 3.94 0.18 -3.48
N LEU A 73 3.28 0.58 -4.57
CA LEU A 73 2.13 -0.16 -5.11
C LEU A 73 2.50 -1.62 -5.41
N GLY A 74 3.63 -1.85 -6.09
CA GLY A 74 4.15 -3.19 -6.35
C GLY A 74 4.46 -3.97 -5.08
N ILE A 75 5.13 -3.33 -4.10
CA ILE A 75 5.47 -3.96 -2.82
C ILE A 75 4.20 -4.36 -2.04
N PHE A 76 3.23 -3.46 -1.89
CA PHE A 76 2.01 -3.72 -1.13
C PHE A 76 1.16 -4.82 -1.76
N THR A 77 1.03 -4.82 -3.09
CA THR A 77 0.27 -5.87 -3.80
C THR A 77 0.98 -7.22 -3.73
N LEU A 78 2.31 -7.25 -3.86
CA LEU A 78 3.10 -8.47 -3.70
C LEU A 78 3.00 -9.03 -2.28
N LEU A 79 3.17 -8.18 -1.25
CA LEU A 79 3.05 -8.61 0.15
C LEU A 79 1.66 -9.16 0.45
N ARG A 80 0.61 -8.51 -0.06
CA ARG A 80 -0.77 -8.99 0.06
C ARG A 80 -0.92 -10.38 -0.56
N GLU A 81 -0.34 -10.63 -1.73
CA GLU A 81 -0.44 -11.94 -2.38
C GLU A 81 0.36 -13.02 -1.63
N ILE A 82 1.59 -12.72 -1.21
CA ILE A 82 2.43 -13.66 -0.45
C ILE A 82 1.79 -14.01 0.91
N LEU A 83 1.14 -13.06 1.58
CA LEU A 83 0.58 -13.28 2.91
C LEU A 83 -0.85 -13.83 2.86
N LEU A 84 -1.71 -13.25 2.02
CA LEU A 84 -3.16 -13.44 2.03
C LEU A 84 -3.72 -14.02 0.71
N GLY A 85 -2.86 -14.29 -0.27
CA GLY A 85 -3.25 -14.92 -1.53
C GLY A 85 -3.86 -16.30 -1.35
N GLN A 86 -4.30 -16.91 -2.45
CA GLN A 86 -4.89 -18.26 -2.42
C GLN A 86 -3.90 -19.30 -1.85
N GLN A 87 -2.62 -19.12 -2.14
CA GLN A 87 -1.49 -19.89 -1.59
C GLN A 87 -0.68 -19.09 -0.57
N GLY A 88 -1.26 -18.02 0.00
CA GLY A 88 -0.57 -17.14 0.92
C GLY A 88 -0.25 -17.81 2.25
N LEU A 89 0.85 -17.39 2.89
CA LEU A 89 1.36 -18.00 4.12
C LEU A 89 0.33 -18.04 5.25
N LEU A 90 -0.43 -16.94 5.45
CA LEU A 90 -1.45 -16.87 6.49
C LEU A 90 -2.67 -17.72 6.13
N THR A 91 -3.06 -17.73 4.84
CA THR A 91 -4.14 -18.59 4.34
C THR A 91 -3.83 -20.07 4.58
N LEU A 92 -2.61 -20.50 4.28
CA LEU A 92 -2.15 -21.88 4.49
C LEU A 92 -2.08 -22.23 5.99
N ALA A 93 -1.52 -21.35 6.82
CA ALA A 93 -1.44 -21.56 8.26
C ALA A 93 -2.82 -21.68 8.93
N ILE A 94 -3.77 -20.83 8.54
CA ILE A 94 -5.15 -20.90 9.06
C ILE A 94 -5.82 -22.20 8.64
N ARG A 95 -5.68 -22.61 7.37
CA ARG A 95 -6.29 -23.84 6.84
C ARG A 95 -5.78 -25.08 7.59
N HIS A 96 -4.47 -25.16 7.85
CA HIS A 96 -3.88 -26.29 8.57
C HIS A 96 -4.34 -26.34 10.03
N ASN A 97 -4.48 -25.20 10.71
CA ASN A 97 -4.92 -25.15 12.11
C ASN A 97 -6.41 -25.42 12.33
N THR A 98 -7.18 -25.57 11.24
CA THR A 98 -8.63 -25.88 11.28
C THR A 98 -8.94 -27.34 10.94
N LEU A 99 -7.94 -28.14 10.60
CA LEU A 99 -8.02 -29.59 10.44
C LEU A 99 -7.67 -30.28 11.75
#